data_AF-A0A3E1RAT9-F1
#
_entry.id   AF-A0A3E1RAT9-F1
#
_cell.length_a   1.000
_cell.length_b   1.000
_cell.length_c   1.000
_cell.angle_alpha   90.00
_cell.angle_beta   90.00
_cell.angle_gamma   90.00
#
_symmetry.space_group_name_H-M   'P 1'
#
loop_
_entity.id
_entity.type
_entity.pdbx_description
1 polymer ?
#
loop_
_entity_poly.entity_id
_entity_poly.type
_entity_poly.pdbx_seq_one_letter_code
_entity_poly.pdbx_strand_id
1 'polypeptide(L)'
;MNSTDHLVSRLRKAERKGHLRAYALIAPLFIFVALSFLLPLGSVLLNSFYDPVIPEGLPRTVAALEQWNGSRILVPPEPVFEALAQDLKLAMDNEKASPMATRLNFEETGSRTIFMRAARKVGAQESGPWKPFFEQVDPAWAQPAIWGTIRNLHSSTHTLFFLQALDLRRQSNGEVAQQPEDQRIYVDIFLRTVGVALTVTLACLCLGFPIAYLLAHLKDKTANMLLILVLLPFWTSLLVRTTAWVVVLQKEGVVNSLLTALGLISEPLPLIFNRFGVVVAMTHILLPFTILPLYSVMRSIPPSFVRAARSLGADPFTAFVRVYLPQCLPGISAGALLVFILSLGYYITPALVGGATDQMISYFIADNLGRSLNWGLASALAAILLTAVLALYAAYDRVVGVTNVRFG
;
A
#
# COMPACT_ATOMS: atom_id res chain seq x y z
N MET A 1 -18.20 57.93 -14.02
CA MET A 1 -18.41 56.49 -13.74
C MET A 1 -17.79 55.72 -14.91
N ASN A 2 -16.64 55.08 -14.67
CA ASN A 2 -15.60 54.86 -15.68
C ASN A 2 -15.85 53.65 -16.60
N SER A 3 -15.66 53.86 -17.90
CA SER A 3 -15.70 52.87 -19.00
C SER A 3 -14.89 51.59 -18.73
N THR A 4 -13.79 51.70 -17.98
CA THR A 4 -12.91 50.60 -17.58
C THR A 4 -13.58 49.56 -16.67
N ASP A 5 -14.43 49.97 -15.74
CA ASP A 5 -15.09 49.06 -14.79
C ASP A 5 -16.13 48.17 -15.49
N HIS A 6 -16.81 48.73 -16.49
CA HIS A 6 -17.75 48.00 -17.33
C HIS A 6 -17.04 46.97 -18.21
N LEU A 7 -15.86 47.30 -18.78
CA LEU A 7 -15.03 46.38 -19.56
C LEU A 7 -14.50 45.22 -18.70
N VAL A 8 -13.99 45.49 -17.49
CA VAL A 8 -13.53 44.45 -16.55
C VAL A 8 -14.68 43.52 -16.15
N SER A 9 -15.89 44.06 -15.94
CA SER A 9 -17.06 43.23 -15.60
C SER A 9 -17.50 42.30 -16.73
N ARG A 10 -17.39 42.76 -18.00
CA ARG A 10 -17.72 41.96 -19.18
C ARG A 10 -16.65 40.91 -19.47
N LEU A 11 -15.37 41.24 -19.29
CA LEU A 11 -14.25 40.30 -19.40
C LEU A 11 -14.42 39.15 -18.40
N ARG A 12 -14.65 39.45 -17.11
CA ARG A 12 -14.88 38.44 -16.06
C ARG A 12 -16.10 37.55 -16.33
N LYS A 13 -17.19 38.10 -16.89
CA LYS A 13 -18.38 37.31 -17.28
C LYS A 13 -18.09 36.39 -18.47
N ALA A 14 -17.34 36.86 -19.47
CA ALA A 14 -16.93 36.07 -20.61
C ALA A 14 -15.94 34.96 -20.22
N GLU A 15 -14.94 35.28 -19.39
CA GLU A 15 -14.00 34.31 -18.80
C GLU A 15 -14.72 33.25 -17.96
N ARG A 16 -15.66 33.65 -17.08
CA ARG A 16 -16.48 32.69 -16.32
C ARG A 16 -17.26 31.75 -17.22
N LYS A 17 -17.87 32.24 -18.31
CA LYS A 17 -18.60 31.39 -19.28
C LYS A 17 -17.66 30.45 -20.03
N GLY A 18 -16.44 30.90 -20.33
CA GLY A 18 -15.36 30.07 -20.89
C GLY A 18 -14.93 28.96 -19.93
N HIS A 19 -14.60 29.30 -18.69
CA HIS A 19 -14.23 28.34 -17.65
C HIS A 19 -15.36 27.36 -17.34
N LEU A 20 -16.61 27.82 -17.25
CA LEU A 20 -17.75 26.94 -16.98
C LEU A 20 -17.96 25.93 -18.12
N ARG A 21 -17.78 26.34 -19.38
CA ARG A 21 -17.81 25.44 -20.53
C ARG A 21 -16.64 24.44 -20.49
N ALA A 22 -15.43 24.90 -20.16
CA ALA A 22 -14.28 24.02 -20.00
C ALA A 22 -14.49 22.99 -18.88
N TYR A 23 -14.99 23.41 -17.72
CA TYR A 23 -15.33 22.50 -16.62
C TYR A 23 -16.48 21.55 -17.01
N ALA A 24 -17.51 22.02 -17.72
CA ALA A 24 -18.59 21.15 -18.19
C ALA A 24 -18.10 20.07 -19.17
N LEU A 25 -17.08 20.36 -19.98
CA LEU A 25 -16.47 19.36 -20.88
C LEU A 25 -15.64 18.31 -20.12
N ILE A 26 -15.02 18.69 -19.00
CA ILE A 26 -14.18 17.79 -18.19
C ILE A 26 -14.99 17.06 -17.11
N ALA A 27 -16.12 17.63 -16.68
CA ALA A 27 -16.95 17.12 -15.59
C ALA A 27 -17.40 15.65 -15.78
N PRO A 28 -17.84 15.19 -16.96
CA PRO A 28 -18.22 13.78 -17.14
C PRO A 28 -17.07 12.81 -16.84
N LEU A 29 -15.84 13.15 -17.26
CA LEU A 29 -14.66 12.34 -16.98
C LEU A 29 -14.33 12.36 -15.49
N PHE A 30 -14.37 13.53 -14.85
CA PHE A 30 -14.11 13.64 -13.42
C PHE A 30 -15.15 12.89 -12.58
N ILE A 31 -16.43 13.01 -12.92
CA ILE A 31 -17.53 12.27 -12.27
C ILE A 31 -17.32 10.76 -12.47
N PHE A 32 -17.00 10.32 -13.68
CA PHE A 32 -16.70 8.91 -13.94
C PHE A 32 -15.55 8.41 -13.07
N VAL A 33 -14.42 9.14 -13.00
CA VAL A 33 -13.28 8.77 -12.14
C VAL A 33 -13.68 8.78 -10.66
N ALA A 34 -14.46 9.78 -10.22
CA ALA A 34 -14.90 9.86 -8.83
C ALA A 34 -15.80 8.69 -8.44
N LEU A 35 -16.78 8.35 -9.28
CA LEU A 35 -17.72 7.26 -9.02
C LEU A 35 -17.09 5.87 -9.18
N SER A 36 -16.23 5.67 -10.18
CA SER A 36 -15.65 4.36 -10.48
C SER A 36 -14.39 4.04 -9.67
N PHE A 37 -13.64 5.05 -9.21
CA PHE A 37 -12.38 4.82 -8.49
C PHE A 37 -12.34 5.47 -7.11
N LEU A 38 -12.61 6.78 -7.00
CA LEU A 38 -12.42 7.48 -5.72
C LEU A 38 -13.41 7.05 -4.64
N LEU A 39 -14.69 6.86 -4.99
CA LEU A 39 -15.70 6.42 -4.03
C LEU A 39 -15.48 4.98 -3.56
N PRO A 40 -15.26 3.97 -4.44
CA PRO A 40 -14.93 2.62 -4.00
C PRO A 40 -13.62 2.56 -3.21
N LEU A 41 -12.59 3.30 -3.62
CA LEU A 41 -11.34 3.35 -2.88
C LEU A 41 -11.55 3.97 -1.49
N GLY A 42 -12.32 5.06 -1.42
CA GLY A 42 -12.72 5.70 -0.17
C GLY A 42 -13.46 4.73 0.74
N SER A 43 -14.47 4.02 0.23
CA SER A 43 -15.25 3.06 1.03
C SER A 43 -14.39 1.91 1.54
N VAL A 44 -13.48 1.37 0.70
CA VAL A 44 -12.50 0.37 1.15
C VAL A 44 -11.63 0.95 2.25
N LEU A 45 -11.10 2.16 2.12
CA LEU A 45 -10.29 2.79 3.16
C LEU A 45 -11.06 3.06 4.46
N LEU A 46 -12.36 3.36 4.39
CA LEU A 46 -13.21 3.52 5.60
C LEU A 46 -13.29 2.23 6.43
N ASN A 47 -13.18 1.04 5.80
CA ASN A 47 -13.14 -0.24 6.53
C ASN A 47 -11.93 -0.35 7.48
N SER A 48 -10.91 0.51 7.34
CA SER A 48 -9.77 0.56 8.28
C SER A 48 -10.16 0.97 9.70
N PHE A 49 -11.32 1.62 9.86
CA PHE A 49 -11.85 1.98 11.17
C PHE A 49 -13.32 1.59 11.37
N TYR A 50 -14.09 1.45 10.28
CA TYR A 50 -15.50 1.08 10.31
C TYR A 50 -15.69 -0.44 10.17
N ASP A 51 -16.25 -1.07 11.20
CA ASP A 51 -16.60 -2.48 11.22
C ASP A 51 -17.86 -2.74 12.07
N PRO A 52 -19.04 -2.88 11.43
CA PRO A 52 -20.30 -3.06 12.13
C PRO A 52 -20.60 -4.52 12.48
N VAL A 53 -19.73 -5.49 12.15
CA VAL A 53 -20.06 -6.92 12.22
C VAL A 53 -20.47 -7.38 13.62
N ILE A 54 -19.74 -6.96 14.66
CA ILE A 54 -20.05 -7.31 16.06
C ILE A 54 -21.15 -6.42 16.65
N PRO A 55 -21.13 -5.08 16.52
CA PRO A 55 -22.18 -4.22 17.06
C PRO A 55 -23.58 -4.51 16.49
N GLU A 56 -23.70 -4.80 15.19
CA GLU A 56 -24.98 -5.14 14.57
C GLU A 56 -25.39 -6.60 14.81
N GLY A 57 -24.42 -7.49 15.03
CA GLY A 57 -24.67 -8.91 15.21
C GLY A 57 -24.92 -9.32 16.66
N LEU A 58 -24.37 -8.59 17.64
CA LEU A 58 -24.53 -8.80 19.08
C LEU A 58 -25.02 -7.53 19.81
N PRO A 59 -26.11 -6.87 19.36
CA PRO A 59 -26.51 -5.57 19.88
C PRO A 59 -26.88 -5.60 21.37
N ARG A 60 -27.50 -6.69 21.86
CA ARG A 60 -27.89 -6.81 23.28
C ARG A 60 -26.65 -7.08 24.14
N THR A 61 -25.75 -7.94 23.66
CA THR A 61 -24.52 -8.32 24.35
C THR A 61 -23.61 -7.12 24.52
N VAL A 62 -23.44 -6.34 23.45
CA VAL A 62 -22.63 -5.12 23.46
C VAL A 62 -23.22 -4.11 24.45
N ALA A 63 -24.52 -3.86 24.41
CA ALA A 63 -25.19 -2.97 25.35
C ALA A 63 -25.06 -3.45 26.82
N ALA A 64 -25.19 -4.76 27.06
CA ALA A 64 -25.05 -5.33 28.40
C ALA A 64 -23.60 -5.23 28.93
N LEU A 65 -22.59 -5.42 28.06
CA LEU A 65 -21.18 -5.26 28.39
C LEU A 65 -20.80 -3.80 28.70
N GLU A 66 -21.41 -2.84 27.99
CA GLU A 66 -21.25 -1.41 28.29
C GLU A 66 -21.86 -1.05 29.65
N GLN A 67 -23.09 -1.51 29.91
CA GLN A 67 -23.79 -1.24 31.17
C GLN A 67 -23.11 -1.85 32.39
N TRP A 68 -22.57 -3.06 32.26
CA TRP A 68 -21.94 -3.76 33.37
C TRP A 68 -20.75 -2.97 33.95
N ASN A 69 -20.03 -2.19 33.14
CA ASN A 69 -18.88 -1.34 33.50
C ASN A 69 -17.85 -1.98 34.46
N GLY A 70 -17.84 -3.31 34.59
CA GLY A 70 -16.99 -4.04 35.51
C GLY A 70 -15.54 -4.06 35.04
N SER A 71 -14.63 -4.44 35.95
CA SER A 71 -13.21 -4.62 35.61
C SER A 71 -13.08 -5.56 34.42
N ARG A 72 -12.31 -5.13 33.42
CA ARG A 72 -12.06 -5.85 32.16
C ARG A 72 -11.36 -7.22 32.34
N ILE A 73 -10.93 -7.51 33.57
CA ILE A 73 -10.27 -8.75 33.99
C ILE A 73 -11.29 -9.78 34.53
N LEU A 74 -12.52 -9.34 34.83
CA LEU A 74 -13.56 -10.21 35.38
C LEU A 74 -14.41 -10.83 34.27
N VAL A 75 -15.00 -11.98 34.59
CA VAL A 75 -16.04 -12.61 33.76
C VAL A 75 -17.36 -11.87 33.99
N PRO A 76 -18.12 -11.56 32.93
CA PRO A 76 -19.40 -10.88 33.06
C PRO A 76 -20.44 -11.61 33.94
N PRO A 77 -21.45 -10.90 34.46
CA PRO A 77 -22.54 -11.49 35.22
C PRO A 77 -23.57 -12.15 34.29
N GLU A 78 -24.48 -12.92 34.88
CA GLU A 78 -25.56 -13.64 34.20
C GLU A 78 -26.33 -12.83 33.13
N PRO A 79 -26.69 -11.54 33.34
CA PRO A 79 -27.42 -10.77 32.33
C PRO A 79 -26.68 -10.60 31.00
N VAL A 80 -25.34 -10.59 31.03
CA VAL A 80 -24.53 -10.48 29.80
C VAL A 80 -24.53 -11.80 29.03
N PHE A 81 -24.50 -12.94 29.75
CA PHE A 81 -24.63 -14.26 29.14
C PHE A 81 -26.02 -14.48 28.54
N GLU A 82 -27.07 -13.98 29.19
CA GLU A 82 -28.43 -13.99 28.66
C GLU A 82 -28.54 -13.18 27.36
N ALA A 83 -27.97 -11.97 27.34
CA ALA A 83 -27.93 -11.14 26.14
C ALA A 83 -27.19 -11.83 24.99
N LEU A 84 -26.04 -12.46 25.27
CA LEU A 84 -25.30 -13.27 24.29
C LEU A 84 -26.13 -14.43 23.76
N ALA A 85 -26.85 -15.16 24.62
CA ALA A 85 -27.68 -16.27 24.17
C ALA A 85 -28.76 -15.81 23.18
N GLN A 86 -29.42 -14.69 23.49
CA GLN A 86 -30.48 -14.14 22.65
C GLN A 86 -29.93 -13.66 21.30
N ASP A 87 -28.81 -12.94 21.31
CA ASP A 87 -28.17 -12.48 20.08
C ASP A 87 -27.67 -13.65 19.23
N LEU A 88 -27.10 -14.70 19.84
CA LEU A 88 -26.65 -15.89 19.12
C LEU A 88 -27.79 -16.66 18.46
N LYS A 89 -28.96 -16.77 19.12
CA LYS A 89 -30.17 -17.37 18.51
C LYS A 89 -30.56 -16.59 17.25
N LEU A 90 -30.70 -15.27 17.37
CA LEU A 90 -31.03 -14.39 16.25
C LEU A 90 -29.97 -14.41 15.14
N ALA A 91 -28.70 -14.51 15.49
CA ALA A 91 -27.60 -14.56 14.54
C ALA A 91 -27.53 -15.89 13.76
N MET A 92 -27.96 -16.99 14.37
CA MET A 92 -28.10 -18.27 13.68
C MET A 92 -29.26 -18.22 12.68
N ASP A 93 -30.41 -17.67 13.09
CA ASP A 93 -31.60 -17.56 12.24
C ASP A 93 -31.35 -16.67 11.00
N ASN A 94 -30.51 -15.63 11.15
CA ASN A 94 -30.18 -14.69 10.07
C ASN A 94 -28.84 -15.01 9.36
N GLU A 95 -28.24 -16.18 9.60
CA GLU A 95 -26.94 -16.60 9.03
C GLU A 95 -25.74 -15.66 9.33
N LYS A 96 -25.88 -14.77 10.32
CA LYS A 96 -24.84 -13.80 10.73
C LYS A 96 -23.81 -14.36 11.72
N ALA A 97 -24.03 -15.55 12.27
CA ALA A 97 -23.12 -16.16 13.25
C ALA A 97 -21.71 -16.43 12.70
N SER A 98 -21.59 -16.90 11.46
CA SER A 98 -20.29 -17.25 10.85
C SER A 98 -19.40 -16.02 10.59
N PRO A 99 -19.90 -14.91 9.99
CA PRO A 99 -19.13 -13.67 9.86
C PRO A 99 -18.60 -13.14 11.20
N MET A 100 -19.43 -13.11 12.25
CA MET A 100 -19.00 -12.70 13.59
C MET A 100 -17.92 -13.61 14.16
N ALA A 101 -18.09 -14.91 14.02
CA ALA A 101 -17.10 -15.89 14.47
C ALA A 101 -15.76 -15.72 13.74
N THR A 102 -15.78 -15.43 12.43
CA THR A 102 -14.56 -15.08 11.67
C THR A 102 -13.93 -13.81 12.22
N ARG A 103 -14.73 -12.77 12.46
CA ARG A 103 -14.23 -11.47 12.91
C ARG A 103 -13.56 -11.54 14.28
N LEU A 104 -14.17 -12.26 15.23
CA LEU A 104 -13.58 -12.53 16.54
C LEU A 104 -12.27 -13.30 16.44
N ASN A 105 -12.16 -14.21 15.47
CA ASN A 105 -10.95 -15.02 15.26
C ASN A 105 -9.76 -14.22 14.75
N PHE A 106 -9.99 -13.08 14.09
CA PHE A 106 -8.90 -12.17 13.73
C PHE A 106 -8.29 -11.45 14.94
N GLU A 107 -9.04 -11.29 16.04
CA GLU A 107 -8.51 -10.70 17.28
C GLU A 107 -7.98 -11.76 18.25
N GLU A 108 -8.72 -12.86 18.42
CA GLU A 108 -8.41 -13.93 19.38
C GLU A 108 -8.47 -15.29 18.68
N THR A 109 -7.31 -15.92 18.51
CA THR A 109 -7.18 -17.19 17.78
C THR A 109 -8.01 -18.29 18.46
N GLY A 110 -8.76 -19.05 17.65
CA GLY A 110 -9.59 -20.16 18.14
C GLY A 110 -11.00 -19.75 18.58
N SER A 111 -11.27 -18.46 18.73
CA SER A 111 -12.60 -17.95 19.09
C SER A 111 -13.69 -18.32 18.08
N ARG A 112 -13.36 -18.53 16.79
CA ARG A 112 -14.35 -19.00 15.79
C ARG A 112 -15.01 -20.30 16.21
N THR A 113 -14.22 -21.28 16.64
CA THR A 113 -14.73 -22.61 17.03
C THR A 113 -15.58 -22.52 18.29
N ILE A 114 -15.12 -21.75 19.28
CA ILE A 114 -15.80 -21.54 20.57
C ILE A 114 -17.15 -20.87 20.34
N PHE A 115 -17.16 -19.78 19.57
CA PHE A 115 -18.36 -19.02 19.22
C PHE A 115 -19.35 -19.86 18.41
N MET A 116 -18.90 -20.54 17.36
CA MET A 116 -19.77 -21.38 16.53
C MET A 116 -20.32 -22.59 17.27
N ARG A 117 -19.62 -23.13 18.27
CA ARG A 117 -20.14 -24.22 19.11
C ARG A 117 -21.27 -23.72 20.01
N ALA A 118 -21.09 -22.55 20.61
CA ALA A 118 -22.13 -21.91 21.41
C ALA A 118 -23.36 -21.54 20.58
N ALA A 119 -23.15 -20.89 19.43
CA ALA A 119 -24.23 -20.51 18.51
C ALA A 119 -25.06 -21.71 18.04
N ARG A 120 -24.43 -22.86 17.76
CA ARG A 120 -25.16 -24.09 17.37
C ARG A 120 -25.96 -24.72 18.51
N LYS A 121 -25.50 -24.62 19.75
CA LYS A 121 -26.14 -25.28 20.91
C LYS A 121 -27.20 -24.42 21.59
N VAL A 122 -27.12 -23.09 21.44
CA VAL A 122 -28.01 -22.16 22.16
C VAL A 122 -29.49 -22.33 21.77
N GLY A 123 -29.77 -22.78 20.54
CA GLY A 123 -31.14 -23.02 20.07
C GLY A 123 -31.86 -24.18 20.78
N ALA A 124 -31.10 -25.12 21.36
CA ALA A 124 -31.67 -26.27 22.07
C ALA A 124 -32.11 -25.93 23.51
N GLN A 125 -31.72 -24.78 24.04
CA GLN A 125 -32.07 -24.35 25.40
C GLN A 125 -33.08 -23.22 25.35
N GLU A 126 -34.23 -23.41 25.98
CA GLU A 126 -35.32 -22.42 25.98
C GLU A 126 -35.04 -21.26 26.94
N SER A 127 -34.56 -21.54 28.14
CA SER A 127 -34.33 -20.56 29.22
C SER A 127 -33.07 -20.85 30.04
N GLY A 128 -32.61 -19.84 30.79
CA GLY A 128 -31.38 -19.90 31.60
C GLY A 128 -31.44 -20.89 32.78
N PRO A 129 -30.34 -21.04 33.55
CA PRO A 129 -29.20 -20.12 33.61
C PRO A 129 -28.23 -20.27 32.44
N TRP A 130 -27.85 -19.15 31.85
CA TRP A 130 -27.01 -19.03 30.65
C TRP A 130 -25.52 -19.12 30.97
N LYS A 131 -25.03 -18.51 32.05
CA LYS A 131 -23.61 -18.60 32.42
C LYS A 131 -23.09 -20.04 32.54
N PRO A 132 -23.70 -20.93 33.36
CA PRO A 132 -23.24 -22.32 33.46
C PRO A 132 -23.42 -23.08 32.14
N PHE A 133 -24.39 -22.72 31.31
CA PHE A 133 -24.52 -23.31 29.97
C PHE A 133 -23.31 -23.00 29.09
N PHE A 134 -22.91 -21.73 28.97
CA PHE A 134 -21.76 -21.36 28.14
C PHE A 134 -20.46 -21.95 28.67
N GLU A 135 -20.26 -21.98 29.99
CA GLU A 135 -19.10 -22.62 30.63
C GLU A 135 -19.04 -24.14 30.36
N GLN A 136 -20.19 -24.83 30.30
CA GLN A 136 -20.27 -26.25 29.91
C GLN A 136 -20.04 -26.47 28.41
N VAL A 137 -20.43 -25.52 27.56
CA VAL A 137 -20.20 -25.60 26.11
C VAL A 137 -18.71 -25.50 25.78
N ASP A 138 -18.02 -24.57 26.42
CA ASP A 138 -16.57 -24.41 26.34
C ASP A 138 -16.02 -23.67 27.58
N PRO A 139 -15.02 -24.22 28.28
CA PRO A 139 -14.40 -23.57 29.45
C PRO A 139 -13.82 -22.17 29.15
N ALA A 140 -13.52 -21.83 27.90
CA ALA A 140 -13.02 -20.51 27.52
C ALA A 140 -14.00 -19.37 27.82
N TRP A 141 -15.31 -19.63 27.92
CA TRP A 141 -16.30 -18.62 28.32
C TRP A 141 -16.17 -18.19 29.78
N ALA A 142 -15.52 -19.01 30.61
CA ALA A 142 -15.13 -18.68 31.99
C ALA A 142 -13.87 -17.80 32.07
N GLN A 143 -13.27 -17.43 30.93
CA GLN A 143 -12.06 -16.60 30.88
C GLN A 143 -12.40 -15.19 30.34
N PRO A 144 -11.70 -14.14 30.80
CA PRO A 144 -11.99 -12.76 30.37
C PRO A 144 -11.55 -12.44 28.93
N ALA A 145 -10.79 -13.33 28.27
CA ALA A 145 -10.20 -13.06 26.95
C ALA A 145 -11.26 -12.77 25.88
N ILE A 146 -12.20 -13.69 25.65
CA ILE A 146 -13.25 -13.56 24.63
C ILE A 146 -14.17 -12.37 24.92
N TRP A 147 -14.53 -12.18 26.18
CA TRP A 147 -15.34 -11.04 26.62
C TRP A 147 -14.64 -9.70 26.40
N GLY A 148 -13.33 -9.65 26.67
CA GLY A 148 -12.49 -8.50 26.37
C GLY A 148 -12.46 -8.18 24.88
N THR A 149 -12.38 -9.19 24.03
CA THR A 149 -12.44 -9.04 22.56
C THR A 149 -13.78 -8.50 22.10
N ILE A 150 -14.90 -9.07 22.54
CA ILE A 150 -16.25 -8.57 22.21
C ILE A 150 -16.40 -7.12 22.70
N ARG A 151 -15.92 -6.81 23.91
CA ARG A 151 -15.93 -5.46 24.46
C ARG A 151 -15.02 -4.49 23.69
N ASN A 152 -13.91 -4.93 23.13
CA ASN A 152 -13.05 -4.09 22.29
C ASN A 152 -13.72 -3.79 20.93
N LEU A 153 -14.63 -4.65 20.48
CA LEU A 153 -15.41 -4.53 19.24
C LEU A 153 -16.83 -3.95 19.47
N HIS A 154 -17.08 -3.32 20.61
CA HIS A 154 -18.40 -2.75 20.96
C HIS A 154 -18.86 -1.64 20.01
N SER A 155 -17.92 -0.84 19.49
CA SER A 155 -18.22 0.27 18.59
C SER A 155 -17.94 -0.12 17.15
N SER A 156 -18.84 0.27 16.24
CA SER A 156 -18.63 0.12 14.80
C SER A 156 -17.45 0.95 14.30
N THR A 157 -16.95 1.92 15.08
CA THR A 157 -15.77 2.70 14.74
C THR A 157 -14.68 2.49 15.78
N HIS A 158 -13.53 1.97 15.34
CA HIS A 158 -12.42 1.60 16.20
C HIS A 158 -11.07 1.64 15.47
N THR A 159 -9.96 1.70 16.21
CA THR A 159 -8.61 1.78 15.65
C THR A 159 -7.83 0.46 15.73
N LEU A 160 -8.49 -0.66 15.99
CA LEU A 160 -7.84 -1.96 16.25
C LEU A 160 -7.02 -2.44 15.05
N PHE A 161 -7.51 -2.26 13.82
CA PHE A 161 -6.77 -2.64 12.62
C PHE A 161 -5.47 -1.82 12.45
N PHE A 162 -5.45 -0.56 12.86
CA PHE A 162 -4.23 0.24 12.87
C PHE A 162 -3.23 -0.22 13.93
N LEU A 163 -3.71 -0.65 15.10
CA LEU A 163 -2.85 -1.27 16.10
C LEU A 163 -2.23 -2.55 15.53
N GLN A 164 -3.03 -3.43 14.94
CA GLN A 164 -2.56 -4.67 14.32
C GLN A 164 -1.54 -4.40 13.20
N ALA A 165 -1.79 -3.42 12.34
CA ALA A 165 -0.87 -3.02 11.28
C ALA A 165 0.47 -2.46 11.79
N LEU A 166 0.54 -2.06 13.05
CA LEU A 166 1.75 -1.60 13.75
C LEU A 166 2.30 -2.65 14.73
N ASP A 167 1.90 -3.92 14.58
CA ASP A 167 2.31 -5.04 15.43
C ASP A 167 1.91 -4.87 16.92
N LEU A 168 0.82 -4.14 17.16
CA LEU A 168 0.20 -3.92 18.47
C LEU A 168 -1.17 -4.61 18.57
N ARG A 169 -1.59 -4.94 19.78
CA ARG A 169 -2.95 -5.40 20.10
C ARG A 169 -3.48 -4.71 21.34
N ARG A 170 -4.81 -4.56 21.39
CA ARG A 170 -5.51 -4.19 22.62
C ARG A 170 -5.90 -5.46 23.36
N GLN A 171 -5.32 -5.66 24.53
CA GLN A 171 -5.59 -6.83 25.38
C GLN A 171 -6.99 -6.74 26.01
N SER A 172 -7.42 -7.83 26.64
CA SER A 172 -8.71 -7.91 27.35
C SER A 172 -8.82 -6.83 28.43
N ASN A 173 -7.73 -6.57 29.17
CA ASN A 173 -7.64 -5.52 30.19
C ASN A 173 -7.76 -4.08 29.63
N GLY A 174 -7.76 -3.90 28.32
CA GLY A 174 -7.86 -2.60 27.63
C GLY A 174 -6.52 -1.92 27.34
N GLU A 175 -5.42 -2.44 27.85
CA GLU A 175 -4.08 -1.95 27.58
C GLU A 175 -3.62 -2.30 26.15
N VAL A 176 -2.79 -1.44 25.59
CA VAL A 176 -2.14 -1.70 24.30
C VAL A 176 -0.81 -2.35 24.57
N ALA A 177 -0.62 -3.56 24.05
CA ALA A 177 0.61 -4.32 24.16
C ALA A 177 1.10 -4.72 22.77
N GLN A 178 2.36 -5.11 22.67
CA GLN A 178 2.87 -5.70 21.44
C GLN A 178 2.21 -7.06 21.17
N GLN A 179 2.08 -7.41 19.90
CA GLN A 179 1.58 -8.72 19.47
C GLN A 179 2.50 -9.85 19.95
N PRO A 180 2.11 -11.12 19.87
CA PRO A 180 3.04 -12.25 20.01
C PRO A 180 4.13 -12.22 18.91
N GLU A 181 5.34 -12.74 19.17
CA GLU A 181 6.48 -12.65 18.21
C GLU A 181 6.17 -13.29 16.85
N ASP A 182 5.34 -14.33 16.82
CA ASP A 182 4.85 -15.01 15.62
C ASP A 182 3.93 -14.14 14.74
N GLN A 183 3.35 -13.07 15.31
CA GLN A 183 2.39 -12.18 14.65
C GLN A 183 2.95 -10.78 14.39
N ARG A 184 4.13 -10.44 14.94
CA ARG A 184 4.82 -9.14 14.74
C ARG A 184 5.57 -9.12 13.40
N ILE A 185 4.83 -9.03 12.30
CA ILE A 185 5.43 -9.07 10.96
C ILE A 185 5.33 -7.75 10.21
N TYR A 186 4.34 -6.91 10.50
CA TYR A 186 3.98 -5.81 9.59
C TYR A 186 5.01 -4.69 9.61
N VAL A 187 5.57 -4.32 10.76
CA VAL A 187 6.57 -3.26 10.86
C VAL A 187 7.84 -3.65 10.10
N ASP A 188 8.31 -4.90 10.24
CA ASP A 188 9.44 -5.42 9.47
C ASP A 188 9.15 -5.41 7.96
N ILE A 189 7.93 -5.81 7.56
CA ILE A 189 7.50 -5.76 6.15
C ILE A 189 7.48 -4.32 5.62
N PHE A 190 7.02 -3.33 6.40
CA PHE A 190 7.05 -1.92 6.00
C PHE A 190 8.49 -1.42 5.80
N LEU A 191 9.37 -1.67 6.76
CA LEU A 191 10.79 -1.27 6.68
C LEU A 191 11.48 -1.94 5.49
N ARG A 192 11.24 -3.23 5.29
CA ARG A 192 11.71 -3.98 4.12
C ARG A 192 11.21 -3.37 2.82
N THR A 193 9.92 -3.06 2.73
CA THR A 193 9.32 -2.47 1.52
C THR A 193 10.01 -1.15 1.18
N VAL A 194 10.26 -0.30 2.16
CA VAL A 194 11.01 0.95 2.00
C VAL A 194 12.46 0.69 1.57
N GLY A 195 13.15 -0.26 2.20
CA GLY A 195 14.53 -0.61 1.86
C GLY A 195 14.67 -1.16 0.44
N VAL A 196 13.74 -2.01 -0.01
CA VAL A 196 13.68 -2.53 -1.38
C VAL A 196 13.40 -1.40 -2.37
N ALA A 197 12.37 -0.58 -2.09
CA ALA A 197 12.01 0.55 -2.95
C ALA A 197 13.18 1.52 -3.11
N LEU A 198 13.91 1.81 -2.03
CA LEU A 198 15.11 2.64 -2.08
C LEU A 198 16.21 2.00 -2.93
N THR A 199 16.48 0.71 -2.74
CA THR A 199 17.51 -0.02 -3.49
C THR A 199 17.19 -0.04 -4.99
N VAL A 200 15.94 -0.32 -5.35
CA VAL A 200 15.47 -0.31 -6.75
C VAL A 200 15.56 1.09 -7.34
N THR A 201 15.15 2.12 -6.62
CA THR A 201 15.27 3.52 -7.06
C THR A 201 16.72 3.91 -7.31
N LEU A 202 17.64 3.56 -6.41
CA LEU A 202 19.07 3.83 -6.59
C LEU A 202 19.62 3.08 -7.79
N ALA A 203 19.29 1.80 -7.97
CA ALA A 203 19.69 1.02 -9.14
C ALA A 203 19.14 1.62 -10.46
N CYS A 204 17.88 2.05 -10.47
CA CYS A 204 17.27 2.73 -11.61
C CYS A 204 17.94 4.07 -11.92
N LEU A 205 18.36 4.84 -10.90
CA LEU A 205 19.12 6.08 -11.11
C LEU A 205 20.52 5.78 -11.65
N CYS A 206 21.24 4.82 -11.05
CA CYS A 206 22.58 4.43 -11.46
C CYS A 206 22.63 3.97 -12.93
N LEU A 207 21.63 3.21 -13.38
CA LEU A 207 21.55 2.74 -14.77
C LEU A 207 20.85 3.74 -15.69
N GLY A 208 19.81 4.40 -15.21
CA GLY A 208 18.97 5.30 -16.01
C GLY A 208 19.67 6.62 -16.31
N PHE A 209 20.51 7.13 -15.41
CA PHE A 209 21.28 8.36 -15.62
C PHE A 209 22.21 8.29 -16.84
N PRO A 210 23.11 7.30 -16.99
CA PRO A 210 23.98 7.22 -18.16
C PRO A 210 23.20 7.01 -19.46
N ILE A 211 22.10 6.25 -19.43
CA ILE A 211 21.24 6.04 -20.60
C ILE A 211 20.57 7.37 -21.00
N ALA A 212 19.98 8.10 -20.05
CA ALA A 212 19.36 9.39 -20.31
C ALA A 212 20.38 10.43 -20.80
N TYR A 213 21.57 10.43 -20.22
CA TYR A 213 22.68 11.30 -20.63
C TYR A 213 23.09 11.02 -22.08
N LEU A 214 23.25 9.74 -22.45
CA LEU A 214 23.53 9.33 -23.82
C LEU A 214 22.43 9.81 -24.78
N LEU A 215 21.17 9.53 -24.46
CA LEU A 215 20.02 9.95 -25.28
C LEU A 215 19.96 11.47 -25.49
N ALA A 216 20.24 12.24 -24.45
CA ALA A 216 20.21 13.71 -24.51
C ALA A 216 21.23 14.30 -25.49
N HIS A 217 22.38 13.64 -25.67
CA HIS A 217 23.48 14.11 -26.52
C HIS A 217 23.53 13.49 -27.92
N LEU A 218 22.65 12.53 -28.22
CA LEU A 218 22.54 11.94 -29.55
C LEU A 218 21.72 12.81 -30.51
N LYS A 219 21.95 12.61 -31.82
CA LYS A 219 21.11 13.17 -32.88
C LYS A 219 19.67 12.71 -32.73
N ASP A 220 18.72 13.58 -33.03
CA ASP A 220 17.28 13.39 -32.77
C ASP A 220 16.74 12.07 -33.31
N LYS A 221 17.13 11.68 -34.53
CA LYS A 221 16.71 10.41 -35.12
C LYS A 221 17.15 9.20 -34.30
N THR A 222 18.41 9.18 -33.86
CA THR A 222 18.97 8.09 -33.07
C THR A 222 18.42 8.10 -31.65
N ALA A 223 18.31 9.28 -31.02
CA ALA A 223 17.71 9.44 -29.70
C ALA A 223 16.26 8.93 -29.68
N ASN A 224 15.44 9.32 -30.66
CA ASN A 224 14.06 8.87 -30.77
C ASN A 224 13.95 7.35 -31.00
N MET A 225 14.82 6.77 -31.84
CA MET A 225 14.84 5.32 -32.06
C MET A 225 15.19 4.55 -30.78
N LEU A 226 16.21 4.98 -30.04
CA LEU A 226 16.58 4.35 -28.77
C LEU A 226 15.52 4.57 -27.69
N LEU A 227 14.85 5.73 -27.70
CA LEU A 227 13.72 5.97 -26.80
C LEU A 227 12.56 5.01 -27.07
N ILE A 228 12.29 4.68 -28.34
CA ILE A 228 11.30 3.64 -28.68
C ILE A 228 11.69 2.29 -28.05
N LEU A 229 12.97 1.90 -28.07
CA LEU A 229 13.44 0.68 -27.42
C LEU A 229 13.25 0.71 -25.89
N VAL A 230 13.50 1.86 -25.25
CA VAL A 230 13.25 2.06 -23.82
C VAL A 230 11.76 1.97 -23.49
N LEU A 231 10.89 2.39 -24.40
CA LEU A 231 9.43 2.39 -24.24
C LEU A 231 8.77 1.07 -24.64
N LEU A 232 9.43 0.23 -25.44
CA LEU A 232 8.93 -1.06 -25.89
C LEU A 232 8.37 -1.93 -24.75
N PRO A 233 8.98 -2.01 -23.55
CA PRO A 233 8.46 -2.82 -22.47
C PRO A 233 7.08 -2.40 -21.95
N PHE A 234 6.62 -1.16 -22.18
CA PHE A 234 5.27 -0.71 -21.79
C PHE A 234 4.16 -1.42 -22.57
N TRP A 235 4.46 -1.90 -23.77
CA TRP A 235 3.51 -2.63 -24.62
C TRP A 235 3.35 -4.09 -24.21
N THR A 236 4.22 -4.57 -23.32
CA THR A 236 4.21 -5.94 -22.82
C THR A 236 3.60 -5.99 -21.42
N SER A 237 2.83 -7.04 -21.14
CA SER A 237 2.23 -7.23 -19.82
C SER A 237 3.32 -7.39 -18.75
N LEU A 238 3.11 -6.74 -17.59
CA LEU A 238 3.96 -6.85 -16.41
C LEU A 238 4.19 -8.31 -16.01
N LEU A 239 3.13 -9.13 -16.09
CA LEU A 239 3.20 -10.55 -15.74
C LEU A 239 4.15 -11.30 -16.69
N VAL A 240 4.02 -11.08 -18.00
CA VAL A 240 4.89 -11.71 -19.02
C VAL A 240 6.35 -11.31 -18.83
N ARG A 241 6.62 -10.03 -18.55
CA ARG A 241 7.99 -9.57 -18.27
C ARG A 241 8.56 -10.22 -17.00
N THR A 242 7.72 -10.38 -15.99
CA THR A 242 8.13 -11.00 -14.73
C THR A 242 8.43 -12.49 -14.91
N THR A 243 7.58 -13.24 -15.63
CA THR A 243 7.83 -14.65 -15.92
C THR A 243 9.03 -14.85 -16.86
N ALA A 244 9.29 -13.93 -17.78
CA ALA A 244 10.52 -13.94 -18.56
C ALA A 244 11.77 -13.82 -17.65
N TRP A 245 11.75 -12.94 -16.65
CA TRP A 245 12.83 -12.87 -15.66
C TRP A 245 12.95 -14.15 -14.82
N VAL A 246 11.85 -14.84 -14.53
CA VAL A 246 11.90 -16.17 -13.87
C VAL A 246 12.73 -17.15 -14.70
N VAL A 247 12.44 -17.25 -16.00
CA VAL A 247 13.14 -18.14 -16.93
C VAL A 247 14.62 -17.75 -17.12
N VAL A 248 14.92 -16.45 -17.08
CA VAL A 248 16.29 -15.94 -17.26
C VAL A 248 17.17 -16.16 -16.01
N LEU A 249 16.60 -16.01 -14.80
CA LEU A 249 17.33 -16.04 -13.52
C LEU A 249 17.31 -17.39 -12.81
N GLN A 250 16.50 -18.35 -13.25
CA GLN A 250 16.52 -19.70 -12.67
C GLN A 250 17.89 -20.38 -12.83
N LYS A 251 18.10 -21.50 -12.11
CA LYS A 251 19.38 -22.23 -12.10
C LYS A 251 19.83 -22.64 -13.51
N GLU A 252 18.91 -23.21 -14.29
CA GLU A 252 19.14 -23.57 -15.71
C GLU A 252 18.83 -22.40 -16.68
N GLY A 253 18.79 -21.17 -16.16
CA GLY A 253 18.45 -19.98 -16.92
C GLY A 253 19.58 -19.51 -17.84
N VAL A 254 19.26 -18.53 -18.69
CA VAL A 254 20.19 -17.96 -19.66
C VAL A 254 21.43 -17.36 -18.98
N VAL A 255 21.25 -16.67 -17.84
CA VAL A 255 22.36 -16.00 -17.15
C VAL A 255 23.36 -17.02 -16.59
N ASN A 256 22.86 -18.01 -15.84
CA ASN A 256 23.73 -19.05 -15.28
C ASN A 256 24.41 -19.86 -16.38
N SER A 257 23.66 -20.27 -17.42
CA SER A 257 24.22 -20.99 -18.57
C SER A 257 25.36 -20.22 -19.25
N LEU A 258 25.20 -18.91 -19.47
CA LEU A 258 26.25 -18.07 -20.05
C LEU A 258 27.46 -17.90 -19.13
N LEU A 259 27.25 -17.70 -17.83
CA LEU A 259 28.35 -17.56 -16.86
C LEU A 259 29.18 -18.86 -16.76
N THR A 260 28.52 -20.02 -16.77
CA THR A 260 29.19 -21.32 -16.80
C THR A 260 29.92 -21.55 -18.12
N ALA A 261 29.29 -21.21 -19.27
CA ALA A 261 29.91 -21.34 -20.59
C ALA A 261 31.16 -20.45 -20.75
N LEU A 262 31.16 -19.26 -20.12
CA LEU A 262 32.31 -18.36 -20.08
C LEU A 262 33.38 -18.79 -19.06
N GLY A 263 33.16 -19.85 -18.28
CA GLY A 263 34.07 -20.32 -17.24
C GLY A 263 34.18 -19.39 -16.03
N LEU A 264 33.22 -18.48 -15.83
CA LEU A 264 33.22 -17.51 -14.73
C LEU A 264 32.71 -18.11 -13.41
N ILE A 265 31.89 -19.16 -13.48
CA ILE A 265 31.34 -19.88 -12.32
C ILE A 265 31.42 -21.39 -12.56
N SER A 266 31.62 -22.15 -11.47
CA SER A 266 31.63 -23.61 -11.50
C SER A 266 30.27 -24.24 -11.19
N GLU A 267 29.42 -23.52 -10.44
CA GLU A 267 28.06 -23.94 -10.07
C GLU A 267 27.06 -22.80 -10.29
N PRO A 268 25.79 -23.10 -10.66
CA PRO A 268 24.77 -22.09 -10.87
C PRO A 268 24.49 -21.26 -9.62
N LEU A 269 24.49 -19.93 -9.78
CA LEU A 269 24.19 -19.01 -8.69
C LEU A 269 22.68 -18.99 -8.38
N PRO A 270 22.27 -18.85 -7.10
CA PRO A 270 20.88 -18.65 -6.73
C PRO A 270 20.46 -17.21 -7.05
N LEU A 271 20.06 -16.93 -8.30
CA LEU A 271 19.69 -15.58 -8.76
C LEU A 271 18.19 -15.28 -8.64
N ILE A 272 17.38 -16.26 -8.23
CA ILE A 272 15.92 -16.18 -8.11
C ILE A 272 15.43 -16.71 -6.76
N PHE A 273 14.21 -16.34 -6.39
CA PHE A 273 13.55 -16.62 -5.10
C PHE A 273 14.30 -15.98 -3.92
N ASN A 274 14.84 -14.80 -4.17
CA ASN A 274 15.56 -13.99 -3.20
C ASN A 274 15.49 -12.50 -3.55
N ARG A 275 16.01 -11.65 -2.64
CA ARG A 275 16.07 -10.20 -2.82
C ARG A 275 16.76 -9.75 -4.10
N PHE A 276 17.83 -10.42 -4.52
CA PHE A 276 18.60 -10.03 -5.71
C PHE A 276 17.73 -10.10 -6.97
N GLY A 277 17.03 -11.22 -7.17
CA GLY A 277 16.13 -11.38 -8.31
C GLY A 277 15.01 -10.33 -8.33
N VAL A 278 14.46 -9.98 -7.16
CA VAL A 278 13.46 -8.91 -7.02
C VAL A 278 14.02 -7.57 -7.48
N VAL A 279 15.20 -7.18 -6.99
CA VAL A 279 15.83 -5.91 -7.36
C VAL A 279 16.13 -5.86 -8.86
N VAL A 280 16.73 -6.91 -9.43
CA VAL A 280 17.05 -6.97 -10.87
C VAL A 280 15.80 -6.83 -11.74
N ALA A 281 14.77 -7.63 -11.46
CA ALA A 281 13.54 -7.62 -12.24
C ALA A 281 12.81 -6.28 -12.11
N MET A 282 12.67 -5.76 -10.89
CA MET A 282 12.03 -4.46 -10.65
C MET A 282 12.81 -3.31 -11.27
N THR A 283 14.14 -3.30 -11.18
CA THR A 283 14.98 -2.28 -11.83
C THR A 283 14.73 -2.27 -13.33
N HIS A 284 14.78 -3.41 -14.03
CA HIS A 284 14.46 -3.43 -15.46
C HIS A 284 13.02 -2.99 -15.75
N ILE A 285 12.07 -3.34 -14.88
CA ILE A 285 10.67 -2.96 -15.05
C ILE A 285 10.47 -1.45 -14.92
N LEU A 286 11.12 -0.84 -13.94
CA LEU A 286 10.91 0.55 -13.56
C LEU A 286 11.90 1.52 -14.21
N LEU A 287 12.99 1.03 -14.82
CA LEU A 287 14.02 1.85 -15.47
C LEU A 287 13.48 2.93 -16.43
N PRO A 288 12.47 2.65 -17.29
CA PRO A 288 11.94 3.66 -18.20
C PRO A 288 11.34 4.88 -17.48
N PHE A 289 10.76 4.68 -16.30
CA PHE A 289 10.17 5.76 -15.50
C PHE A 289 11.21 6.71 -14.90
N THR A 290 12.47 6.27 -14.76
CA THR A 290 13.59 7.14 -14.38
C THR A 290 14.21 7.82 -15.61
N ILE A 291 14.33 7.10 -16.73
CA ILE A 291 14.93 7.63 -17.96
C ILE A 291 14.13 8.82 -18.51
N LEU A 292 12.79 8.75 -18.51
CA LEU A 292 11.96 9.77 -19.15
C LEU A 292 12.09 11.17 -18.49
N PRO A 293 11.92 11.34 -17.16
CA PRO A 293 12.15 12.64 -16.51
C PRO A 293 13.58 13.13 -16.65
N LEU A 294 14.57 12.23 -16.52
CA LEU A 294 15.99 12.59 -16.68
C LEU A 294 16.28 13.11 -18.10
N TYR A 295 15.84 12.37 -19.12
CA TYR A 295 16.01 12.76 -20.52
C TYR A 295 15.35 14.10 -20.81
N SER A 296 14.12 14.32 -20.33
CA SER A 296 13.39 15.58 -20.52
C SER A 296 14.16 16.79 -19.97
N VAL A 297 14.75 16.67 -18.77
CA VAL A 297 15.56 17.74 -18.17
C VAL A 297 16.92 17.86 -18.85
N MET A 298 17.62 16.75 -19.08
CA MET A 298 18.96 16.77 -19.69
C MET A 298 18.96 17.37 -21.09
N ARG A 299 17.88 17.15 -21.86
CA ARG A 299 17.70 17.68 -23.21
C ARG A 299 17.52 19.20 -23.25
N SER A 300 17.03 19.81 -22.16
CA SER A 300 16.82 21.26 -22.08
C SER A 300 18.09 22.02 -21.67
N ILE A 301 19.13 21.33 -21.18
CA ILE A 301 20.39 21.94 -20.74
C ILE A 301 21.22 22.36 -21.96
N PRO A 302 21.51 23.66 -22.15
CA PRO A 302 22.34 24.13 -23.26
C PRO A 302 23.78 23.58 -23.18
N PRO A 303 24.33 23.01 -24.28
CA PRO A 303 25.73 22.55 -24.31
C PRO A 303 26.76 23.67 -24.10
N SER A 304 26.36 24.94 -24.20
CA SER A 304 27.22 26.10 -23.94
C SER A 304 27.69 26.17 -22.48
N PHE A 305 26.91 25.68 -21.50
CA PHE A 305 27.29 25.76 -20.08
C PHE A 305 28.54 24.94 -19.77
N VAL A 306 28.60 23.70 -20.25
CA VAL A 306 29.78 22.84 -20.07
C VAL A 306 30.97 23.39 -20.86
N ARG A 307 30.75 23.93 -22.07
CA ARG A 307 31.81 24.58 -22.86
C ARG A 307 32.38 25.80 -22.16
N ALA A 308 31.54 26.66 -21.58
CA ALA A 308 31.97 27.84 -20.83
C ALA A 308 32.79 27.47 -19.59
N ALA A 309 32.35 26.45 -18.83
CA ALA A 309 33.10 25.94 -17.68
C ALA A 309 34.50 25.46 -18.08
N ARG A 310 34.60 24.71 -19.18
CA ARG A 310 35.89 24.25 -19.72
C ARG A 310 36.79 25.39 -20.17
N SER A 311 36.24 26.44 -20.79
CA SER A 311 37.00 27.64 -21.18
C SER A 311 37.56 28.42 -19.98
N LEU A 312 36.94 28.31 -18.80
CA LEU A 312 37.42 28.88 -17.55
C LEU A 312 38.44 27.99 -16.81
N GLY A 313 38.91 26.91 -17.46
CA GLY A 313 39.93 26.01 -16.92
C GLY A 313 39.39 24.82 -16.13
N ALA A 314 38.08 24.59 -16.08
CA ALA A 314 37.54 23.37 -15.47
C ALA A 314 37.84 22.15 -16.33
N ASP A 315 38.36 21.09 -15.72
CA ASP A 315 38.46 19.79 -16.39
C ASP A 315 37.05 19.20 -16.65
N PRO A 316 36.91 18.22 -17.57
CA PRO A 316 35.60 17.66 -17.93
C PRO A 316 34.79 17.08 -16.76
N PHE A 317 35.45 16.48 -15.76
CA PHE A 317 34.79 15.92 -14.60
C PHE A 317 34.29 17.04 -13.68
N THR A 318 35.11 18.06 -13.43
CA THR A 318 34.69 19.25 -12.67
C THR A 318 33.53 19.98 -13.35
N ALA A 319 33.59 20.18 -14.67
CA ALA A 319 32.51 20.79 -15.44
C ALA A 319 31.21 19.95 -15.36
N PHE A 320 31.32 18.62 -15.41
CA PHE A 320 30.18 17.74 -15.25
C PHE A 320 29.57 17.84 -13.84
N VAL A 321 30.37 17.64 -12.78
CA VAL A 321 29.86 17.58 -11.40
C VAL A 321 29.37 18.92 -10.89
N ARG A 322 30.06 20.03 -11.20
CA ARG A 322 29.72 21.35 -10.66
C ARG A 322 28.73 22.14 -11.51
N VAL A 323 28.64 21.87 -12.81
CA VAL A 323 27.77 22.66 -13.72
C VAL A 323 26.64 21.82 -14.27
N TYR A 324 26.92 20.63 -14.82
CA TYR A 324 25.89 19.82 -15.47
C TYR A 324 24.99 19.07 -14.47
N LEU A 325 25.58 18.31 -13.54
CA LEU A 325 24.86 17.45 -12.61
C LEU A 325 23.84 18.20 -11.73
N PRO A 326 24.12 19.41 -11.19
CA PRO A 326 23.13 20.15 -10.38
C PRO A 326 21.91 20.57 -11.20
N GLN A 327 22.07 20.82 -12.51
CA GLN A 327 20.96 21.13 -13.41
C GLN A 327 20.08 19.92 -13.72
N CYS A 328 20.63 18.70 -13.59
CA CYS A 328 19.85 17.47 -13.71
C CYS A 328 19.04 17.14 -12.46
N LEU A 329 19.25 17.84 -11.34
CA LEU A 329 18.65 17.52 -10.04
C LEU A 329 17.10 17.43 -10.09
N PRO A 330 16.36 18.32 -10.78
CA PRO A 330 14.90 18.18 -10.92
C PRO A 330 14.47 16.89 -11.64
N GLY A 331 15.28 16.44 -12.62
CA GLY A 331 15.03 15.19 -13.35
C GLY A 331 15.36 13.97 -12.51
N ILE A 332 16.48 14.01 -11.77
CA ILE A 332 16.88 12.97 -10.81
C ILE A 332 15.79 12.82 -9.75
N SER A 333 15.36 13.93 -9.15
CA SER A 333 14.38 13.93 -8.06
C SER A 333 13.01 13.43 -8.53
N ALA A 334 12.54 13.86 -9.70
CA ALA A 334 11.29 13.40 -10.27
C ALA A 334 11.32 11.91 -10.61
N GLY A 335 12.39 11.45 -11.27
CA GLY A 335 12.58 10.03 -11.59
C GLY A 335 12.73 9.15 -10.35
N ALA A 336 13.42 9.65 -9.32
CA ALA A 336 13.61 8.95 -8.05
C ALA A 336 12.29 8.80 -7.29
N LEU A 337 11.54 9.90 -7.13
CA LEU A 337 10.25 9.88 -6.44
C LEU A 337 9.26 8.97 -7.16
N LEU A 338 9.18 9.06 -8.49
CA LEU A 338 8.26 8.25 -9.28
C LEU A 338 8.56 6.76 -9.12
N VAL A 339 9.82 6.34 -9.28
CA VAL A 339 10.19 4.93 -9.11
C VAL A 339 10.03 4.46 -7.67
N PHE A 340 10.34 5.31 -6.69
CA PHE A 340 10.16 4.97 -5.29
C PHE A 340 8.69 4.69 -4.95
N ILE A 341 7.78 5.59 -5.34
CA ILE A 341 6.33 5.43 -5.12
C ILE A 341 5.81 4.19 -5.85
N LEU A 342 6.20 3.97 -7.11
CA LEU A 342 5.78 2.80 -7.87
C LEU A 342 6.30 1.50 -7.25
N SER A 343 7.51 1.51 -6.68
CA SER A 343 8.11 0.35 -6.04
C SER A 343 7.40 -0.03 -4.73
N LEU A 344 6.94 0.95 -3.94
CA LEU A 344 6.21 0.69 -2.69
C LEU A 344 4.92 -0.12 -2.89
N GLY A 345 4.22 0.10 -4.01
CA GLY A 345 2.97 -0.57 -4.37
C GLY A 345 3.16 -1.91 -5.10
N TYR A 346 4.39 -2.36 -5.28
CA TYR A 346 4.72 -3.44 -6.20
C TYR A 346 4.60 -4.81 -5.53
N TYR A 347 3.67 -5.67 -5.97
CA TYR A 347 3.50 -7.01 -5.37
C TYR A 347 3.74 -8.19 -6.33
N ILE A 348 3.43 -8.04 -7.63
CA ILE A 348 3.48 -9.17 -8.57
C ILE A 348 4.91 -9.71 -8.76
N THR A 349 5.89 -8.81 -8.99
CA THR A 349 7.29 -9.24 -9.19
C THR A 349 7.91 -9.84 -7.92
N PRO A 350 7.79 -9.25 -6.72
CA PRO A 350 8.24 -9.90 -5.49
C PRO A 350 7.58 -11.26 -5.24
N ALA A 351 6.30 -11.43 -5.59
CA ALA A 351 5.58 -12.69 -5.42
C ALA A 351 6.05 -13.80 -6.36
N LEU A 352 6.58 -13.46 -7.54
CA LEU A 352 7.04 -14.43 -8.54
C LEU A 352 8.56 -14.67 -8.52
N VAL A 353 9.35 -13.65 -8.21
CA VAL A 353 10.82 -13.69 -8.31
C VAL A 353 11.49 -13.67 -6.94
N GLY A 354 10.80 -13.21 -5.89
CA GLY A 354 11.32 -13.14 -4.51
C GLY A 354 11.07 -14.39 -3.69
N GLY A 355 11.76 -14.51 -2.56
CA GLY A 355 11.50 -15.54 -1.56
C GLY A 355 10.35 -15.20 -0.62
N ALA A 356 10.04 -16.10 0.31
CA ALA A 356 9.00 -15.87 1.33
C ALA A 356 9.30 -14.63 2.21
N THR A 357 10.58 -14.40 2.52
CA THR A 357 11.06 -13.23 3.27
C THR A 357 11.24 -11.99 2.39
N ASP A 358 10.95 -12.04 1.09
CA ASP A 358 11.11 -10.89 0.20
C ASP A 358 9.80 -10.19 -0.15
N GLN A 359 8.68 -10.74 0.31
CA GLN A 359 7.36 -10.18 0.07
C GLN A 359 7.23 -8.79 0.70
N MET A 360 6.58 -7.90 -0.05
CA MET A 360 6.38 -6.49 0.30
C MET A 360 4.97 -6.26 0.84
N ILE A 361 4.73 -5.11 1.46
CA ILE A 361 3.44 -4.79 2.09
C ILE A 361 2.24 -4.97 1.15
N SER A 362 2.40 -4.65 -0.13
CA SER A 362 1.35 -4.78 -1.14
C SER A 362 0.90 -6.23 -1.36
N TYR A 363 1.79 -7.21 -1.13
CA TYR A 363 1.41 -8.63 -1.13
C TYR A 363 0.45 -8.94 0.02
N PHE A 364 0.78 -8.48 1.23
CA PHE A 364 -0.05 -8.73 2.41
C PHE A 364 -1.39 -7.99 2.35
N ILE A 365 -1.45 -6.80 1.73
CA ILE A 365 -2.72 -6.13 1.45
C ILE A 365 -3.58 -7.00 0.53
N ALA A 366 -3.02 -7.52 -0.56
CA ALA A 366 -3.73 -8.38 -1.50
C ALA A 366 -4.15 -9.72 -0.87
N ASP A 367 -3.30 -10.32 -0.05
CA ASP A 367 -3.59 -11.58 0.65
C ASP A 367 -4.71 -11.41 1.68
N ASN A 368 -4.71 -10.30 2.43
CA ASN A 368 -5.79 -10.00 3.38
C ASN A 368 -7.13 -9.69 2.70
N LEU A 369 -7.13 -9.13 1.49
CA LEU A 369 -8.35 -8.94 0.70
C LEU A 369 -8.86 -10.24 0.05
N GLY A 370 -7.97 -11.05 -0.50
CA GLY A 370 -8.34 -12.18 -1.37
C GLY A 370 -8.39 -13.54 -0.68
N ARG A 371 -7.48 -13.81 0.27
CA ARG A 371 -7.37 -15.12 0.94
C ARG A 371 -7.89 -15.07 2.37
N SER A 372 -7.34 -14.18 3.19
CA SER A 372 -7.69 -14.11 4.61
C SER A 372 -9.04 -13.42 4.85
N LEU A 373 -9.56 -12.71 3.84
CA LEU A 373 -10.83 -11.97 3.89
C LEU A 373 -10.91 -11.03 5.12
N ASN A 374 -9.77 -10.48 5.55
CA ASN A 374 -9.68 -9.47 6.59
C ASN A 374 -9.60 -8.08 5.95
N TRP A 375 -10.75 -7.60 5.50
CA TRP A 375 -10.88 -6.35 4.76
C TRP A 375 -10.46 -5.14 5.62
N GLY A 376 -10.76 -5.16 6.92
CA GLY A 376 -10.39 -4.07 7.82
C GLY A 376 -8.89 -3.92 8.00
N LEU A 377 -8.17 -5.03 8.24
CA LEU A 377 -6.71 -5.01 8.32
C LEU A 377 -6.06 -4.63 6.99
N ALA A 378 -6.55 -5.18 5.86
CA ALA A 378 -6.05 -4.80 4.54
C ALA A 378 -6.20 -3.30 4.28
N SER A 379 -7.35 -2.74 4.64
CA SER A 379 -7.64 -1.31 4.51
C SER A 379 -6.76 -0.46 5.41
N ALA A 380 -6.47 -0.89 6.64
CA ALA A 380 -5.55 -0.19 7.54
C ALA A 380 -4.11 -0.18 7.00
N LEU A 381 -3.61 -1.33 6.52
CA LEU A 381 -2.29 -1.43 5.88
C LEU A 381 -2.20 -0.52 4.63
N ALA A 382 -3.25 -0.52 3.80
CA ALA A 382 -3.35 0.34 2.63
C ALA A 382 -3.42 1.84 3.00
N ALA A 383 -4.17 2.19 4.05
CA ALA A 383 -4.27 3.56 4.56
C ALA A 383 -2.92 4.06 5.06
N ILE A 384 -2.19 3.27 5.86
CA ILE A 384 -0.85 3.62 6.34
C ILE A 384 0.11 3.84 5.17
N LEU A 385 0.12 2.93 4.19
CA LEU A 385 0.96 3.04 3.00
C LEU A 385 0.62 4.30 2.20
N LEU A 386 -0.67 4.58 1.99
CA LEU A 386 -1.13 5.77 1.27
C LEU A 386 -0.71 7.05 2.01
N THR A 387 -0.91 7.11 3.32
CA THR A 387 -0.47 8.25 4.14
C THR A 387 1.03 8.46 4.05
N ALA A 388 1.84 7.38 4.10
CA ALA A 388 3.28 7.47 3.94
C ALA A 388 3.68 8.00 2.56
N VAL A 389 3.02 7.54 1.49
CA VAL A 389 3.24 8.03 0.11
C VAL A 389 2.85 9.51 -0.02
N LEU A 390 1.70 9.92 0.52
CA LEU A 390 1.25 11.32 0.49
C LEU A 390 2.18 12.22 1.30
N ALA A 391 2.65 11.77 2.46
CA ALA A 391 3.61 12.50 3.28
C ALA A 391 4.94 12.69 2.54
N LEU A 392 5.44 11.64 1.86
CA LEU A 392 6.64 11.72 1.04
C LEU A 392 6.45 12.68 -0.14
N TYR A 393 5.31 12.60 -0.83
CA TYR A 393 4.99 13.50 -1.94
C TYR A 393 4.91 14.96 -1.48
N ALA A 394 4.26 15.23 -0.34
CA ALA A 394 4.17 16.58 0.23
C ALA A 394 5.55 17.10 0.67
N ALA A 395 6.38 16.24 1.28
CA ALA A 395 7.76 16.59 1.62
C ALA A 395 8.60 16.90 0.37
N TYR A 396 8.45 16.10 -0.69
CA TYR A 396 9.09 16.32 -1.98
C TYR A 396 8.68 17.67 -2.59
N ASP A 397 7.38 17.96 -2.66
CA ASP A 397 6.88 19.22 -3.22
C ASP A 397 7.44 20.42 -2.44
N ARG A 398 7.50 20.31 -1.11
CA ARG A 398 8.06 21.37 -0.25
C ARG A 398 9.56 21.61 -0.47
N VAL A 399 10.35 20.56 -0.73
CA VAL A 399 11.81 20.65 -0.88
C VAL A 399 12.21 21.05 -2.30
N VAL A 400 11.58 20.46 -3.32
CA VAL A 400 11.93 20.67 -4.73
C VAL A 400 11.19 21.87 -5.33
N GLY A 401 10.06 22.27 -4.74
CA GLY A 401 9.27 23.42 -5.18
C GLY A 401 8.68 23.19 -6.57
N VAL A 402 7.90 22.12 -6.76
CA VAL A 402 7.20 21.89 -8.05
C VAL A 402 6.27 23.08 -8.35
N THR A 403 5.78 23.76 -7.33
CA THR A 403 5.03 25.03 -7.41
C THR A 403 5.84 26.24 -7.92
N ASN A 404 7.18 26.17 -7.97
CA ASN A 404 8.04 27.17 -8.63
C ASN A 404 8.36 26.82 -10.09
N VAL A 405 7.99 25.63 -10.56
CA VAL A 405 8.04 25.28 -11.97
C VAL A 405 6.84 25.93 -12.64
N ARG A 406 7.02 27.17 -13.10
CA ARG A 406 6.06 27.84 -13.99
C ARG A 406 5.88 26.96 -15.22
N PHE A 407 4.78 26.22 -15.27
CA PHE A 407 4.20 25.82 -16.54
C PHE A 407 3.86 27.13 -17.25
N GLY A 408 4.59 27.40 -18.33
CA GLY A 408 4.52 28.65 -19.08
C GLY A 408 3.12 28.99 -19.58
#